data_AF-A0A8T5YP43-F1
#
_entry.id   AF-A0A8T5YP43-F1
#
_cell.length_a   1.000
_cell.length_b   1.000
_cell.length_c   1.000
_cell.angle_alpha   90.00
_cell.angle_beta   90.00
_cell.angle_gamma   90.00
#
_symmetry.space_group_name_H-M   'P 1'
#
loop_
_entity.id
_entity.type
_entity.pdbx_description
1 polymer ?
#
loop_
_entity_poly.entity_id
_entity_poly.type
_entity_poly.pdbx_seq_one_letter_code
_entity_poly.pdbx_strand_id
1 'polypeptide(L)'
;FIQLHLLTAYAPANLNRDESGRPKTAYMGGVERLRVSSQSLKRAWRVSETFEDAMEGFIGKRTRRIGVDYVYRPMKDAGVGEKTAKIAAEKIAAQFGKLKNDKTAPVEKNLEIEQIVHVSRHEISLIKALVASLIDDNREPTDDEVKLLRKEKRSVDMAMFGRMLASSPEFNVEAACQVSHALGVSAVTVESDFFTAVDDL
;
A
#
# COMPACT_ATOMS: atom_id res chain seq x y z
N PHE A 1 17.83 -7.80 -19.75
CA PHE A 1 16.96 -6.70 -19.26
C PHE A 1 16.06 -6.25 -20.39
N ILE A 2 14.78 -6.01 -20.12
CA ILE A 2 13.88 -5.34 -21.05
C ILE A 2 13.89 -3.86 -20.69
N GLN A 3 14.15 -2.98 -21.66
CA GLN A 3 14.17 -1.53 -21.48
C GLN A 3 12.99 -0.92 -22.23
N LEU A 4 12.23 -0.05 -21.53
CA LEU A 4 11.08 0.65 -22.09
C LEU A 4 11.34 2.15 -22.01
N HIS A 5 11.25 2.83 -23.14
CA HIS A 5 11.42 4.27 -23.26
C HIS A 5 10.14 4.87 -23.80
N LEU A 6 9.59 5.86 -23.09
CA LEU A 6 8.34 6.50 -23.47
C LEU A 6 8.53 8.01 -23.52
N LEU A 7 7.98 8.61 -24.57
CA LEU A 7 7.79 10.05 -24.69
C LEU A 7 6.29 10.33 -24.77
N THR A 8 5.76 11.08 -23.81
CA THR A 8 4.33 11.35 -23.70
C THR A 8 4.10 12.84 -23.56
N ALA A 9 3.26 13.39 -24.43
CA ALA A 9 2.82 14.77 -24.34
C ALA A 9 1.60 14.87 -23.43
N TYR A 10 1.61 15.88 -22.55
CA TYR A 10 0.47 16.24 -21.72
C TYR A 10 0.09 17.70 -22.01
N ALA A 11 -1.21 17.98 -22.02
CA ALA A 11 -1.71 19.35 -21.98
C ALA A 11 -1.31 20.03 -20.65
N PRO A 12 -1.46 21.37 -20.50
CA PRO A 12 -1.20 22.06 -19.24
C PRO A 12 -1.91 21.38 -18.07
N ALA A 13 -1.14 20.78 -17.14
CA ALA A 13 -1.67 20.00 -16.04
C ALA A 13 -0.66 19.88 -14.88
N ASN A 14 -1.18 19.85 -13.65
CA ASN A 14 -0.40 19.56 -12.45
C ASN A 14 -0.49 18.07 -12.07
N LEU A 15 0.17 17.20 -12.86
CA LEU A 15 0.07 15.73 -12.74
C LEU A 15 0.58 15.18 -11.41
N ASN A 16 1.61 15.79 -10.84
CA ASN A 16 2.18 15.36 -9.56
C ASN A 16 2.72 16.56 -8.79
N ARG A 17 2.08 16.85 -7.66
CA ARG A 17 2.40 18.00 -6.78
C ARG A 17 3.14 17.62 -5.50
N ASP A 18 3.81 18.61 -4.90
CA ASP A 18 4.39 18.56 -3.57
C ASP A 18 3.36 18.93 -2.47
N GLU A 19 3.85 19.06 -1.23
CA GLU A 19 3.05 19.36 -0.04
C GLU A 19 2.44 20.78 -0.07
N SER A 20 3.03 21.70 -0.83
CA SER A 20 2.53 23.06 -1.03
C SER A 20 1.61 23.19 -2.25
N GLY A 21 1.31 22.07 -2.92
CA GLY A 21 0.46 22.05 -4.10
C GLY A 21 1.18 22.39 -5.41
N ARG A 22 2.49 22.69 -5.37
CA ARG A 22 3.26 23.04 -6.56
C ARG A 22 3.61 21.79 -7.38
N PRO A 23 3.68 21.87 -8.72
CA PRO A 23 4.19 20.77 -9.54
C PRO A 23 5.59 20.37 -9.08
N LYS A 24 5.85 19.07 -8.96
CA LYS A 24 7.19 18.58 -8.65
C LYS A 24 8.12 18.89 -9.83
N THR A 25 9.30 19.40 -9.50
CA THR A 25 10.36 19.66 -10.47
C THR A 25 11.63 18.87 -10.15
N ALA A 26 12.58 18.90 -11.06
CA ALA A 26 13.97 18.47 -10.87
C ALA A 26 14.91 19.30 -11.76
N TYR A 27 16.13 19.52 -11.27
CA TYR A 27 17.16 20.21 -12.03
C TYR A 27 17.99 19.21 -12.83
N MET A 28 18.05 19.37 -14.16
CA MET A 28 18.82 18.48 -15.03
C MET A 28 19.26 19.21 -16.30
N GLY A 29 20.57 19.14 -16.59
CA GLY A 29 21.15 19.77 -17.77
C GLY A 29 21.11 21.31 -17.69
N GLY A 30 21.28 21.88 -16.51
CA GLY A 30 21.33 23.33 -16.29
C GLY A 30 19.98 24.05 -16.28
N VAL A 31 18.87 23.30 -16.33
CA VAL A 31 17.51 23.86 -16.33
C VAL A 31 16.58 23.06 -15.41
N GLU A 32 15.53 23.73 -14.94
CA GLU A 32 14.43 23.09 -14.22
C GLU A 32 13.47 22.39 -15.19
N ARG A 33 13.00 21.20 -14.81
CA ARG A 33 12.08 20.36 -15.59
C ARG A 33 10.94 19.88 -14.71
N LEU A 34 9.75 19.73 -15.27
CA LEU A 34 8.65 19.03 -14.58
C LEU A 34 9.06 17.59 -14.31
N ARG A 35 8.62 17.07 -13.17
CA ARG A 35 8.90 15.71 -12.75
C ARG A 35 7.62 15.01 -12.29
N VAL A 36 7.37 13.83 -12.85
CA VAL A 36 6.40 12.89 -12.28
C VAL A 36 7.16 11.82 -11.52
N SER A 37 6.86 11.69 -10.23
CA SER A 37 7.59 10.79 -9.35
C SER A 37 7.33 9.32 -9.71
N SER A 38 8.34 8.45 -9.56
CA SER A 38 8.23 7.05 -9.98
C SER A 38 7.19 6.29 -9.15
N GLN A 39 7.01 6.68 -7.89
CA GLN A 39 5.92 6.18 -7.03
C GLN A 39 4.54 6.58 -7.54
N SER A 40 4.39 7.78 -8.13
CA SER A 40 3.11 8.22 -8.73
C SER A 40 2.79 7.36 -9.95
N LEU A 41 3.78 7.15 -10.83
CA LEU A 41 3.65 6.29 -12.01
C LEU A 41 3.32 4.85 -11.63
N LYS A 42 4.10 4.25 -10.72
CA LYS A 42 3.88 2.88 -10.24
C LYS A 42 2.50 2.69 -9.62
N ARG A 43 2.02 3.69 -8.84
CA ARG A 43 0.67 3.64 -8.30
C ARG A 43 -0.37 3.72 -9.41
N ALA A 44 -0.23 4.67 -10.34
CA ALA A 44 -1.17 4.85 -11.45
C ALA A 44 -1.32 3.58 -12.29
N TRP A 45 -0.21 2.91 -12.65
CA TRP A 45 -0.25 1.64 -13.36
C TRP A 45 -0.90 0.54 -12.54
N ARG A 46 -0.55 0.41 -11.25
CA ARG A 46 -1.09 -0.68 -10.43
C ARG A 46 -2.61 -0.61 -10.23
N VAL A 47 -3.19 0.59 -10.27
CA VAL A 47 -4.64 0.81 -10.07
C VAL A 47 -5.36 1.15 -11.37
N SER A 48 -4.69 1.01 -12.52
CA SER A 48 -5.34 1.19 -13.82
C SER A 48 -6.10 -0.06 -14.18
N GLU A 49 -7.28 0.11 -14.79
CA GLU A 49 -8.14 -0.99 -15.28
C GLU A 49 -7.33 -2.02 -16.08
N THR A 50 -6.51 -1.57 -17.03
CA THR A 50 -5.67 -2.46 -17.85
C THR A 50 -4.78 -3.39 -17.04
N PHE A 51 -4.20 -2.89 -15.93
CA PHE A 51 -3.35 -3.71 -15.07
C PHE A 51 -4.19 -4.60 -14.16
N GLU A 52 -5.30 -4.10 -13.65
CA GLU A 52 -6.23 -4.85 -12.81
C GLU A 52 -6.83 -6.04 -13.56
N ASP A 53 -7.26 -5.83 -14.81
CA ASP A 53 -7.80 -6.87 -15.68
C ASP A 53 -6.72 -7.90 -16.06
N ALA A 54 -5.54 -7.44 -16.49
CA ALA A 54 -4.48 -8.33 -16.93
C ALA A 54 -3.88 -9.17 -15.79
N MET A 55 -3.94 -8.68 -14.55
CA MET A 55 -3.37 -9.31 -13.36
C MET A 55 -4.44 -9.73 -12.35
N GLU A 56 -5.68 -9.91 -12.82
CA GLU A 56 -6.79 -10.34 -11.97
C GLU A 56 -6.38 -11.61 -11.22
N GLY A 57 -6.68 -11.67 -9.92
CA GLY A 57 -6.23 -12.81 -9.11
C GLY A 57 -4.86 -12.62 -8.46
N PHE A 58 -4.04 -11.66 -8.89
CA PHE A 58 -2.64 -11.59 -8.48
C PHE A 58 -2.19 -10.22 -7.96
N ILE A 59 -3.11 -9.31 -7.62
CA ILE A 59 -2.78 -7.98 -7.08
C ILE A 59 -2.83 -8.00 -5.55
N GLY A 60 -1.75 -7.53 -4.92
CA GLY A 60 -1.66 -7.34 -3.48
C GLY A 60 -2.30 -6.03 -3.01
N LYS A 61 -2.51 -5.90 -1.70
CA LYS A 61 -3.03 -4.67 -1.07
C LYS A 61 -1.95 -4.01 -0.22
N ARG A 62 -1.88 -2.67 -0.28
CA ARG A 62 -1.06 -1.86 0.63
C ARG A 62 -1.93 -1.29 1.72
N THR A 63 -1.66 -1.65 2.98
CA THR A 63 -2.52 -1.24 4.10
C THR A 63 -1.75 -1.21 5.42
N ARG A 64 -2.30 -0.53 6.42
CA ARG A 64 -1.92 -0.64 7.84
C ARG A 64 -2.96 -1.39 8.67
N ARG A 65 -4.10 -1.72 8.08
CA ARG A 65 -5.33 -2.13 8.77
C ARG A 65 -5.54 -3.64 8.76
N ILE A 66 -4.47 -4.44 8.71
CA ILE A 66 -4.59 -5.90 8.60
C ILE A 66 -5.34 -6.48 9.79
N GLY A 67 -4.93 -6.11 11.00
CA GLY A 67 -5.57 -6.58 12.24
C GLY A 67 -7.04 -6.12 12.35
N VAL A 68 -7.38 -4.96 11.81
CA VAL A 68 -8.75 -4.43 11.86
C VAL A 68 -9.64 -5.10 10.82
N ASP A 69 -9.30 -4.93 9.54
CA ASP A 69 -10.20 -5.21 8.42
C ASP A 69 -10.27 -6.71 8.07
N TYR A 70 -9.22 -7.49 8.38
CA TYR A 70 -9.17 -8.93 8.06
C TYR A 70 -9.30 -9.85 9.27
N VAL A 71 -9.23 -9.33 10.51
CA VAL A 71 -9.26 -10.17 11.72
C VAL A 71 -10.33 -9.67 12.71
N TYR A 72 -10.12 -8.51 13.32
CA TYR A 72 -10.98 -8.02 14.41
C TYR A 72 -12.43 -7.85 14.00
N ARG A 73 -12.70 -7.13 12.89
CA ARG A 73 -14.08 -6.91 12.41
C ARG A 73 -14.75 -8.22 12.01
N PRO A 74 -14.16 -9.09 11.15
CA PRO A 74 -14.75 -10.39 10.86
C PRO A 74 -15.07 -11.25 12.09
N MET A 75 -14.18 -11.29 13.08
CA MET A 75 -14.42 -12.04 14.32
C MET A 75 -15.54 -11.43 15.17
N LYS A 76 -15.60 -10.09 15.26
CA LYS A 76 -16.68 -9.37 15.96
C LYS A 76 -18.03 -9.56 15.28
N ASP A 77 -18.07 -9.48 13.96
CA ASP A 77 -19.28 -9.66 13.15
C ASP A 77 -19.82 -11.10 13.28
N ALA A 78 -18.93 -12.08 13.49
CA ALA A 78 -19.27 -13.47 13.79
C ALA A 78 -19.61 -13.75 15.27
N GLY A 79 -19.63 -12.72 16.13
CA GLY A 79 -20.02 -12.84 17.53
C GLY A 79 -18.92 -13.34 18.48
N VAL A 80 -17.66 -13.41 18.04
CA VAL A 80 -16.54 -13.78 18.92
C VAL A 80 -16.31 -12.70 19.98
N GLY A 81 -15.97 -13.13 21.19
CA GLY A 81 -15.68 -12.24 22.32
C GLY A 81 -14.60 -11.21 21.99
N GLU A 82 -14.80 -9.96 22.43
CA GLU A 82 -13.93 -8.84 22.07
C GLU A 82 -12.46 -9.06 22.46
N LYS A 83 -12.23 -9.68 23.63
CA LYS A 83 -10.89 -10.00 24.12
C LYS A 83 -10.16 -10.95 23.17
N THR A 84 -10.84 -12.04 22.75
CA THR A 84 -10.29 -13.05 21.83
C THR A 84 -10.03 -12.45 20.46
N ALA A 85 -10.99 -11.69 19.91
CA ALA A 85 -10.85 -11.02 18.62
C ALA A 85 -9.68 -10.02 18.61
N LYS A 86 -9.51 -9.27 19.71
CA LYS A 86 -8.39 -8.33 19.88
C LYS A 86 -7.05 -9.05 19.89
N ILE A 87 -6.90 -10.10 20.71
CA ILE A 87 -5.63 -10.86 20.81
C ILE A 87 -5.28 -11.51 19.47
N ALA A 88 -6.26 -12.08 18.77
CA ALA A 88 -6.05 -12.63 17.43
C ALA A 88 -5.56 -11.57 16.43
N ALA A 89 -6.21 -10.40 16.43
CA ALA A 89 -5.82 -9.28 15.57
C ALA A 89 -4.41 -8.77 15.88
N GLU A 90 -4.04 -8.64 17.16
CA GLU A 90 -2.69 -8.24 17.58
C GLU A 90 -1.64 -9.26 17.12
N LYS A 91 -1.85 -10.56 17.39
CA LYS A 91 -0.93 -11.64 17.01
C LYS A 91 -0.71 -11.70 15.49
N ILE A 92 -1.78 -11.64 14.70
CA ILE A 92 -1.69 -11.70 13.23
C ILE A 92 -1.06 -10.42 12.67
N ALA A 93 -1.48 -9.23 13.11
CA ALA A 93 -0.95 -7.97 12.60
C ALA A 93 0.54 -7.78 12.96
N ALA A 94 0.97 -8.23 14.13
CA ALA A 94 2.37 -8.18 14.56
C ALA A 94 3.34 -8.91 13.62
N GLN A 95 2.85 -9.88 12.83
CA GLN A 95 3.65 -10.51 11.78
C GLN A 95 3.97 -9.56 10.63
N PHE A 96 3.10 -8.60 10.33
CA PHE A 96 3.28 -7.73 9.16
C PHE A 96 3.89 -6.38 9.51
N GLY A 97 4.06 -6.08 10.80
CA GLY A 97 4.74 -4.88 11.27
C GLY A 97 4.47 -4.62 12.74
N LYS A 98 5.14 -3.60 13.27
CA LYS A 98 4.93 -3.13 14.64
C LYS A 98 3.54 -2.51 14.78
N LEU A 99 2.80 -2.94 15.80
CA LEU A 99 1.50 -2.37 16.16
C LEU A 99 1.65 -0.94 16.69
N LYS A 100 0.64 -0.11 16.44
CA LYS A 100 0.53 1.19 17.09
C LYS A 100 0.26 1.02 18.59
N ASN A 101 0.80 1.93 19.37
CA ASN A 101 0.59 1.97 20.81
C ASN A 101 0.24 3.39 21.23
N ASP A 102 -1.07 3.69 21.23
CA ASP A 102 -1.63 4.95 21.70
C ASP A 102 -2.71 4.63 22.74
N LYS A 103 -2.41 4.90 24.02
CA LYS A 103 -3.31 4.62 25.15
C LYS A 103 -4.61 5.42 25.09
N THR A 104 -4.66 6.49 24.30
CA THR A 104 -5.84 7.36 24.15
C THR A 104 -6.67 7.04 22.90
N ALA A 105 -6.15 6.17 22.02
CA ALA A 105 -6.79 5.84 20.77
C ALA A 105 -7.88 4.75 20.92
N PRO A 106 -8.88 4.74 20.02
CA PRO A 106 -9.82 3.63 19.90
C PRO A 106 -9.11 2.29 19.68
N VAL A 107 -9.71 1.18 20.14
CA VAL A 107 -9.15 -0.17 20.04
C VAL A 107 -8.70 -0.49 18.62
N GLU A 108 -9.54 -0.24 17.61
CA GLU A 108 -9.20 -0.48 16.20
C GLU A 108 -7.92 0.23 15.75
N LYS A 109 -7.67 1.46 16.23
CA LYS A 109 -6.49 2.24 15.82
C LYS A 109 -5.20 1.64 16.39
N ASN A 110 -5.25 0.97 17.54
CA ASN A 110 -4.13 0.22 18.11
C ASN A 110 -3.91 -1.15 17.45
N LEU A 111 -4.91 -1.65 16.69
CA LEU A 111 -4.77 -2.86 15.88
C LEU A 111 -4.19 -2.58 14.48
N GLU A 112 -3.99 -1.31 14.14
CA GLU A 112 -3.21 -0.94 12.96
C GLU A 112 -1.71 -1.08 13.21
N ILE A 113 -0.97 -1.48 12.20
CA ILE A 113 0.50 -1.38 12.20
C ILE A 113 0.96 0.05 11.91
N GLU A 114 2.14 0.42 12.40
CA GLU A 114 2.71 1.77 12.24
C GLU A 114 2.99 2.10 10.77
N GLN A 115 3.61 1.15 10.06
CA GLN A 115 4.08 1.31 8.68
C GLN A 115 3.14 0.63 7.69
N ILE A 116 2.94 1.25 6.51
CA ILE A 116 2.19 0.60 5.43
C ILE A 116 3.00 -0.60 4.95
N VAL A 117 2.36 -1.76 4.90
CA VAL A 117 2.91 -2.98 4.31
C VAL A 117 2.18 -3.32 3.02
N HIS A 118 2.89 -3.96 2.10
CA HIS A 118 2.31 -4.59 0.92
C HIS A 118 2.03 -6.06 1.23
N VAL A 119 0.76 -6.43 1.31
CA VAL A 119 0.31 -7.81 1.57
C VAL A 119 -0.10 -8.43 0.24
N SER A 120 0.38 -9.63 -0.04
CA SER A 120 -0.02 -10.37 -1.23
C SER A 120 -1.44 -10.91 -1.08
N ARG A 121 -2.12 -11.16 -2.20
CA ARG A 121 -3.47 -11.75 -2.18
C ARG A 121 -3.48 -13.12 -1.49
N HIS A 122 -2.43 -13.92 -1.67
CA HIS A 122 -2.32 -15.23 -1.04
C HIS A 122 -2.19 -15.12 0.49
N GLU A 123 -1.35 -14.22 1.00
CA GLU A 123 -1.26 -13.96 2.44
C GLU A 123 -2.62 -13.49 3.01
N ILE A 124 -3.35 -12.65 2.29
CA ILE A 124 -4.73 -12.25 2.68
C ILE A 124 -5.67 -13.46 2.72
N SER A 125 -5.56 -14.38 1.76
CA SER A 125 -6.35 -15.61 1.73
C SER A 125 -6.04 -16.51 2.92
N LEU A 126 -4.76 -16.66 3.28
CA LEU A 126 -4.34 -17.45 4.45
C LEU A 126 -4.84 -16.82 5.76
N ILE A 127 -4.77 -15.49 5.88
CA ILE A 127 -5.33 -14.78 7.03
C ILE A 127 -6.82 -15.05 7.14
N LYS A 128 -7.58 -14.90 6.04
CA LYS A 128 -9.03 -15.16 6.04
C LYS A 128 -9.37 -16.60 6.40
N ALA A 129 -8.64 -17.56 5.86
CA ALA A 129 -8.83 -18.98 6.17
C ALA A 129 -8.56 -19.28 7.65
N LEU A 130 -7.46 -18.76 8.19
CA LEU A 130 -7.15 -18.89 9.61
C LEU A 130 -8.24 -18.24 10.47
N VAL A 131 -8.67 -17.02 10.14
CA VAL A 131 -9.71 -16.31 10.88
C VAL A 131 -11.03 -17.07 10.88
N ALA A 132 -11.41 -17.69 9.76
CA ALA A 132 -12.60 -18.55 9.71
C ALA A 132 -12.49 -19.73 10.69
N SER A 133 -11.36 -20.45 10.72
CA SER A 133 -11.14 -21.53 11.69
C SER A 133 -11.14 -21.04 13.14
N LEU A 134 -10.58 -19.87 13.42
CA LEU A 134 -10.58 -19.29 14.78
C LEU A 134 -11.98 -18.90 15.25
N ILE A 135 -12.86 -18.48 14.33
CA ILE A 135 -14.26 -18.17 14.61
C ILE A 135 -15.00 -19.46 14.97
N ASP A 136 -14.85 -20.52 14.17
CA ASP A 136 -15.52 -21.81 14.40
C ASP A 136 -15.08 -22.45 15.72
N ASP A 137 -13.78 -22.39 16.02
CA ASP A 137 -13.21 -22.94 17.26
C ASP A 137 -13.36 -22.00 18.47
N ASN A 138 -13.80 -20.76 18.27
CA ASN A 138 -13.84 -19.68 19.27
C ASN A 138 -12.55 -19.57 20.10
N ARG A 139 -11.39 -19.59 19.43
CA ARG A 139 -10.07 -19.62 20.06
C ARG A 139 -9.14 -18.54 19.55
N GLU A 140 -8.01 -18.40 20.24
CA GLU A 140 -6.89 -17.59 19.79
C GLU A 140 -5.98 -18.35 18.81
N PRO A 141 -5.28 -17.64 17.92
CA PRO A 141 -4.26 -18.25 17.09
C PRO A 141 -3.03 -18.67 17.90
N THR A 142 -2.43 -19.77 17.46
CA THR A 142 -1.13 -20.25 17.92
C THR A 142 0.01 -19.56 17.18
N ASP A 143 1.20 -19.56 17.76
CA ASP A 143 2.37 -18.89 17.17
C ASP A 143 2.80 -19.51 15.83
N ASP A 144 2.60 -20.81 15.66
CA ASP A 144 2.99 -21.52 14.44
C ASP A 144 2.04 -21.20 13.28
N GLU A 145 0.72 -21.18 13.52
CA GLU A 145 -0.28 -20.78 12.50
C GLU A 145 0.02 -19.38 11.96
N VAL A 146 0.40 -18.47 12.85
CA VAL A 146 0.62 -17.06 12.54
C VAL A 146 1.94 -16.85 11.78
N LYS A 147 2.99 -17.63 12.06
CA LYS A 147 4.25 -17.61 11.31
C LYS A 147 4.09 -18.09 9.86
N LEU A 148 3.18 -19.04 9.61
CA LEU A 148 2.94 -19.59 8.26
C LEU A 148 2.36 -18.56 7.29
N LEU A 149 1.68 -17.53 7.80
CA LEU A 149 0.96 -16.53 7.00
C LEU A 149 1.83 -15.76 6.00
N ARG A 150 3.15 -15.73 6.18
CA ARG A 150 4.10 -14.92 5.38
C ARG A 150 5.04 -15.74 4.49
N LYS A 151 4.94 -17.08 4.54
CA LYS A 151 5.89 -17.97 3.84
C LYS A 151 5.79 -17.85 2.32
N GLU A 152 4.57 -17.84 1.79
CA GLU A 152 4.35 -17.78 0.35
C GLU A 152 3.78 -16.42 -0.06
N LYS A 153 4.46 -15.78 -1.01
CA LYS A 153 4.14 -14.43 -1.49
C LYS A 153 3.73 -14.56 -2.95
N ARG A 154 2.45 -14.33 -3.25
CA ARG A 154 1.93 -14.47 -4.63
C ARG A 154 1.18 -13.22 -5.04
N SER A 155 1.92 -12.19 -5.46
CA SER A 155 1.34 -11.02 -6.12
C SER A 155 2.31 -10.39 -7.12
N VAL A 156 1.81 -10.10 -8.32
CA VAL A 156 2.60 -9.59 -9.45
C VAL A 156 3.11 -8.18 -9.15
N ASP A 157 2.26 -7.30 -8.62
CA ASP A 157 2.65 -5.93 -8.28
C ASP A 157 3.72 -5.86 -7.18
N MET A 158 3.72 -6.82 -6.25
CA MET A 158 4.76 -6.99 -5.24
C MET A 158 6.07 -7.49 -5.85
N ALA A 159 6.02 -8.46 -6.76
CA ALA A 159 7.22 -8.94 -7.45
C ALA A 159 7.84 -7.85 -8.35
N MET A 160 7.00 -7.06 -9.02
CA MET A 160 7.44 -5.96 -9.87
C MET A 160 8.07 -4.83 -9.06
N PHE A 161 7.42 -4.39 -7.97
CA PHE A 161 7.80 -3.14 -7.27
C PHE A 161 8.41 -3.34 -5.89
N GLY A 162 8.59 -4.59 -5.47
CA GLY A 162 9.20 -4.98 -4.21
C GLY A 162 8.29 -4.82 -2.99
N ARG A 163 8.79 -5.33 -1.88
CA ARG A 163 8.20 -5.20 -0.53
C ARG A 163 9.30 -5.04 0.50
N MET A 164 9.07 -4.14 1.44
CA MET A 164 9.88 -3.98 2.65
C MET A 164 9.04 -4.27 3.90
N LEU A 165 9.60 -5.06 4.81
CA LEU A 165 9.09 -5.44 6.12
C LEU A 165 10.21 -5.22 7.14
N ALA A 166 10.24 -4.04 7.77
CA ALA A 166 11.34 -3.64 8.65
C ALA A 166 11.56 -4.62 9.83
N SER A 167 10.48 -5.12 10.42
CA SER A 167 10.53 -6.05 11.56
C SER A 167 10.87 -7.49 11.18
N SER A 168 10.84 -7.84 9.89
CA SER A 168 11.18 -9.20 9.44
C SER A 168 11.76 -9.17 8.01
N PRO A 169 13.02 -8.74 7.86
CA PRO A 169 13.65 -8.53 6.55
C PRO A 169 13.70 -9.78 5.67
N GLU A 170 13.70 -10.98 6.25
CA GLU A 170 13.61 -12.26 5.53
C GLU A 170 12.37 -12.38 4.62
N PHE A 171 11.31 -11.62 4.91
CA PHE A 171 10.09 -11.60 4.12
C PHE A 171 10.05 -10.46 3.09
N ASN A 172 11.14 -9.70 2.94
CA ASN A 172 11.27 -8.72 1.86
C ASN A 172 11.15 -9.37 0.49
N VAL A 173 10.83 -8.55 -0.51
CA VAL A 173 10.81 -8.92 -1.91
C VAL A 173 11.58 -7.86 -2.66
N GLU A 174 12.62 -8.27 -3.37
CA GLU A 174 13.35 -7.37 -4.26
C GLU A 174 12.51 -7.09 -5.51
N ALA A 175 12.54 -5.84 -5.96
CA ALA A 175 11.76 -5.39 -7.10
C ALA A 175 12.40 -5.87 -8.41
N ALA A 176 11.63 -6.56 -9.25
CA ALA A 176 12.06 -6.93 -10.60
C ALA A 176 12.09 -5.73 -11.56
N CYS A 177 11.29 -4.69 -11.30
CA CYS A 177 11.16 -3.52 -12.17
C CYS A 177 11.83 -2.28 -11.56
N GLN A 178 12.79 -1.72 -12.30
CA GLN A 178 13.37 -0.42 -12.01
C GLN A 178 12.62 0.65 -12.80
N VAL A 179 12.11 1.68 -12.09
CA VAL A 179 11.29 2.74 -12.68
C VAL A 179 11.89 4.09 -12.32
N SER A 180 12.33 4.83 -13.33
CA SER A 180 12.85 6.19 -13.17
C SER A 180 11.73 7.20 -12.93
N HIS A 181 12.10 8.39 -12.45
CA HIS A 181 11.22 9.55 -12.53
C HIS A 181 11.04 9.96 -13.99
N ALA A 182 9.81 10.30 -14.39
CA ALA A 182 9.61 10.94 -15.69
C ALA A 182 9.97 12.42 -15.57
N LEU A 183 10.69 12.94 -16.56
CA LEU A 183 11.16 14.32 -16.62
C LEU A 183 10.67 14.98 -17.90
N GLY A 184 10.38 16.28 -17.83
CA GLY A 184 10.13 17.10 -19.01
C GLY A 184 11.36 17.10 -19.93
N VAL A 185 11.14 17.12 -21.24
CA VAL A 185 12.24 17.14 -22.24
C VAL A 185 12.79 18.54 -22.51
N SER A 186 12.07 19.59 -22.13
CA SER A 186 12.48 21.00 -22.20
C SER A 186 12.56 21.62 -20.81
N ALA A 187 13.17 22.82 -20.74
CA ALA A 187 13.04 23.68 -19.57
C ALA A 187 11.55 23.99 -19.30
N VAL A 188 11.20 24.18 -18.04
CA VAL A 188 9.85 24.60 -17.64
C VAL A 188 9.90 25.87 -16.79
N THR A 189 8.87 26.70 -16.94
CA THR A 189 8.51 27.72 -15.97
C THR A 189 7.17 27.32 -15.37
N VAL A 190 7.11 27.25 -14.03
CA VAL A 190 5.85 26.94 -13.35
C VAL A 190 4.97 28.19 -13.36
N GLU A 191 3.84 28.10 -14.06
CA GLU A 191 2.82 29.15 -14.09
C GLU A 191 1.89 29.01 -12.88
N SER A 192 1.50 30.15 -12.31
CA SER A 192 0.51 30.22 -11.24
C SER A 192 -0.86 30.47 -11.84
N ASP A 193 -1.82 29.61 -11.52
CA ASP A 193 -3.21 29.77 -11.92
C ASP A 193 -3.98 30.49 -10.79
N PHE A 194 -4.50 31.68 -11.07
CA PHE A 194 -5.29 32.47 -10.12
C PHE A 194 -6.78 32.21 -10.37
N PHE A 195 -7.46 31.67 -9.36
CA PHE A 195 -8.90 31.41 -9.41
C PHE A 195 -9.58 31.98 -8.16
N THR A 196 -10.86 32.31 -8.30
CA THR A 196 -11.73 32.75 -7.20
C THR A 196 -12.96 31.85 -7.15
N ALA A 197 -13.59 31.75 -5.98
CA ALA A 197 -14.92 31.18 -5.84
C ALA A 197 -15.92 32.33 -5.74
N VAL A 198 -16.94 32.31 -6.58
CA VAL A 198 -18.03 33.30 -6.55
C VAL A 198 -19.08 32.83 -5.54
N ASP A 199 -19.63 33.75 -4.75
CA ASP A 199 -20.82 33.50 -3.95
C ASP A 199 -22.06 33.82 -4.80
N ASP A 200 -22.99 32.86 -4.86
CA ASP A 200 -24.18 32.94 -5.69
C ASP A 200 -25.37 33.63 -4.98
N LEU A 201 -25.27 33.90 -3.66
CA LEU A 201 -26.34 34.52 -2.86
C LEU A 201 -26.20 36.03 -2.70
#